data_AF-V8P6S5-F1
#
_entry.id   AF-V8P6S5-F1
#
_cell.length_a   1.000
_cell.length_b   1.000
_cell.length_c   1.000
_cell.angle_alpha   90.00
_cell.angle_beta   90.00
_cell.angle_gamma   90.00
#
_symmetry.space_group_name_H-M   'P 1'
#
loop_
_entity.id
_entity.type
_entity.pdbx_description
1 polymer ?
#
loop_
_entity_poly.entity_id
_entity_poly.type
_entity_poly.pdbx_seq_one_letter_code
_entity_poly.pdbx_strand_id
1 'polypeptide(L)'
;MPRHVTQVERCCDDMECDQLPAEALRQVKVQRHPVYGFGFVAGSERPVVVRSVTSGGPSEDKLLAGDQILAINHEDVSDAPRERVIELVR
;
A
#
# COMPACT_ATOMS: atom_id res chain seq x y z
N MET A 1 17.78 11.47 -45.22
CA MET A 1 16.41 12.05 -45.21
C MET A 1 15.90 12.02 -46.65
N PRO A 2 14.65 11.65 -47.00
CA PRO A 2 13.35 11.76 -46.27
C PRO A 2 12.53 10.44 -46.33
N ARG A 3 11.26 10.24 -45.90
CA ARG A 3 10.28 10.84 -44.98
C ARG A 3 9.15 9.78 -44.81
N HIS A 4 8.70 9.60 -43.58
CA HIS A 4 7.33 9.33 -43.09
C HIS A 4 6.18 9.08 -44.09
N VAL A 5 5.37 8.07 -43.77
CA VAL A 5 3.89 7.93 -43.87
C VAL A 5 3.57 6.73 -42.97
N THR A 6 2.99 6.80 -41.77
CA THR A 6 1.72 7.33 -41.22
C THR A 6 0.46 6.63 -41.72
N GLN A 7 -0.33 6.15 -40.75
CA GLN A 7 -1.81 6.01 -40.69
C GLN A 7 -2.28 4.55 -40.50
N VAL A 8 -2.60 4.14 -39.25
CA VAL A 8 -3.93 4.13 -38.56
C VAL A 8 -4.74 2.88 -38.98
N GLU A 9 -5.35 2.06 -38.12
CA GLU A 9 -6.35 2.39 -37.11
C GLU A 9 -6.64 1.19 -36.18
N ARG A 10 -6.73 1.50 -34.87
CA ARG A 10 -7.65 0.99 -33.82
C ARG A 10 -8.25 -0.43 -33.92
N CYS A 11 -8.04 -1.21 -32.84
CA CYS A 11 -9.16 -1.83 -32.12
C CYS A 11 -8.91 -1.70 -30.61
N CYS A 12 -9.86 -1.09 -29.93
CA CYS A 12 -9.92 -0.88 -28.50
C CYS A 12 -10.67 -2.06 -27.89
N ASP A 13 -10.02 -2.87 -27.05
CA ASP A 13 -10.66 -3.86 -26.17
C ASP A 13 -9.67 -4.10 -25.02
N ASP A 14 -9.86 -3.45 -23.87
CA ASP A 14 -10.63 -3.95 -22.72
C ASP A 14 -9.66 -4.53 -21.67
N MET A 15 -9.80 -4.05 -20.42
CA MET A 15 -9.00 -4.35 -19.23
C MET A 15 -7.71 -3.54 -18.99
N GLU A 16 -7.88 -2.27 -18.64
CA GLU A 16 -7.04 -1.65 -17.60
C GLU A 16 -7.43 -2.28 -16.25
N CYS A 17 -7.06 -3.55 -16.04
CA CYS A 17 -7.35 -4.26 -14.81
C CYS A 17 -6.26 -3.93 -13.80
N ASP A 18 -6.30 -2.71 -13.24
CA ASP A 18 -5.78 -2.31 -11.93
C ASP A 18 -4.51 -3.02 -11.42
N GLN A 19 -3.54 -3.26 -12.30
CA GLN A 19 -2.25 -3.79 -11.88
C GLN A 19 -1.48 -2.58 -11.37
N LEU A 20 -1.67 -2.26 -10.08
CA LEU A 20 -0.74 -1.41 -9.36
C LEU A 20 0.67 -1.91 -9.73
N PRO A 21 1.50 -1.10 -10.40
CA PRO A 21 2.80 -1.55 -10.84
C PRO A 21 3.54 -2.07 -9.62
N ALA A 22 4.25 -3.20 -9.72
CA ALA A 22 4.97 -3.79 -8.58
C ALA A 22 5.94 -2.78 -7.91
N GLU A 23 6.28 -1.71 -8.65
CA GLU A 23 7.06 -0.55 -8.22
C GLU A 23 6.37 0.31 -7.14
N ALA A 24 5.04 0.23 -6.99
CA ALA A 24 4.28 0.95 -5.96
C ALA A 24 4.24 0.21 -4.61
N LEU A 25 4.55 -1.10 -4.60
CA LEU A 25 4.60 -1.89 -3.37
C LEU A 25 5.90 -1.62 -2.64
N ARG A 26 5.80 -0.99 -1.46
CA ARG A 26 6.95 -0.71 -0.59
C ARG A 26 6.94 -1.63 0.62
N GLN A 27 8.06 -2.32 0.85
CA GLN A 27 8.29 -3.01 2.12
C GLN A 27 9.02 -2.08 3.08
N VAL A 28 8.40 -1.81 4.23
CA VAL A 28 9.00 -0.97 5.27
C VAL A 28 9.20 -1.76 6.56
N LYS A 29 10.26 -1.42 7.28
CA LYS A 29 10.52 -1.93 8.64
C LYS A 29 10.32 -0.80 9.63
N VAL A 30 9.37 -0.99 10.54
CA VAL A 30 9.02 -0.04 11.60
C VAL A 30 9.37 -0.70 12.94
N GLN A 31 10.14 0.00 13.78
CA GLN A 31 10.36 -0.45 15.16
C GLN A 31 9.28 0.11 16.05
N ARG A 32 8.78 -0.72 16.96
CA ARG A 32 7.79 -0.30 17.94
C ARG A 32 8.42 0.66 18.96
N HIS A 33 7.86 1.85 19.05
CA HIS A 33 8.22 2.87 20.04
C HIS A 33 7.49 2.61 21.37
N PRO A 34 8.12 2.82 22.54
CA PRO A 34 7.50 2.58 23.85
C PRO A 34 6.27 3.45 24.12
N VAL A 35 6.21 4.67 23.57
CA VAL A 35 5.10 5.61 23.78
C VAL A 35 4.10 5.60 22.62
N TYR A 36 4.57 5.52 21.37
CA TYR A 36 3.75 5.73 20.18
C TYR A 36 3.37 4.42 19.46
N GLY A 37 3.82 3.27 19.96
CA GLY A 37 3.69 2.01 19.25
C GLY A 37 4.37 2.10 17.88
N PHE A 38 3.67 1.71 16.81
CA PHE A 38 4.18 1.87 15.45
C PHE A 38 3.95 3.27 14.86
N GLY A 39 3.29 4.18 15.57
CA GLY A 39 3.09 5.56 15.11
C GLY A 39 2.23 5.67 13.85
N PHE A 40 1.30 4.74 13.62
CA PHE A 40 0.28 4.86 12.58
C PHE A 40 -1.04 4.28 13.09
N VAL A 41 -2.14 4.69 12.45
CA VAL A 41 -3.48 4.15 12.67
C VAL A 41 -3.97 3.55 11.36
N ALA A 42 -4.29 2.26 11.37
CA ALA A 42 -4.92 1.60 10.23
C ALA A 42 -6.43 1.45 10.44
N GLY A 43 -7.18 1.57 9.34
CA GLY A 43 -8.57 1.18 9.28
C GLY A 43 -8.69 -0.34 9.40
N SER A 44 -9.67 -0.78 10.17
CA SER A 44 -10.01 -2.19 10.34
C SER A 44 -10.99 -2.73 9.30
N GLU A 45 -11.40 -1.87 8.37
CA GLU A 45 -12.21 -2.23 7.21
C GLU A 45 -11.32 -2.91 6.18
N ARG A 46 -11.87 -3.83 5.38
CA ARG A 46 -11.13 -4.43 4.26
C ARG A 46 -11.33 -3.52 3.03
N PRO A 47 -10.25 -3.09 2.35
CA PRO A 47 -8.85 -3.36 2.66
C PRO A 47 -8.29 -2.51 3.82
N VAL A 48 -7.30 -3.06 4.54
CA VAL A 48 -6.63 -2.36 5.64
C VAL A 48 -5.84 -1.18 5.09
N VAL A 49 -6.29 0.04 5.38
CA VAL A 49 -5.64 1.29 4.90
C VAL A 49 -5.10 2.12 6.05
N VAL A 50 -3.95 2.74 5.86
CA VAL A 50 -3.38 3.69 6.82
C VAL A 50 -4.24 4.96 6.80
N ARG A 51 -4.91 5.26 7.92
CA ARG A 51 -5.74 6.47 8.07
C ARG A 51 -4.92 7.68 8.47
N SER A 52 -3.92 7.49 9.31
CA SER A 52 -3.07 8.56 9.80
C SER A 52 -1.74 8.02 10.28
N VAL A 53 -0.74 8.88 10.24
CA VAL A 53 0.61 8.60 10.73
C VAL A 53 0.96 9.68 11.75
N THR A 54 1.48 9.25 12.90
CA THR A 54 1.86 10.13 13.99
C THR A 54 3.12 10.90 13.61
N SER A 55 3.05 12.23 13.64
CA SER A 55 4.22 13.06 13.41
C SER A 55 5.31 12.88 14.47
N GLY A 56 6.57 12.79 14.06
CA GLY A 56 7.70 12.39 14.91
C GLY A 56 7.67 10.93 15.38
N GLY A 57 6.72 10.13 14.87
CA GLY A 57 6.60 8.71 15.16
C GLY A 57 7.49 7.84 14.25
N PRO A 58 7.68 6.55 14.59
CA PRO A 58 8.57 5.67 13.83
C PRO A 58 8.13 5.37 12.39
N SER A 59 6.88 5.74 12.03
CA SER A 59 6.30 5.55 10.69
C SER A 59 6.22 6.83 9.83
N GLU A 60 6.55 8.02 10.36
CA GLU A 60 6.36 9.33 9.67
C GLU A 60 6.94 9.36 8.25
N ASP A 61 8.15 8.85 8.06
CA ASP A 61 8.82 8.81 6.74
C ASP A 61 8.69 7.46 6.01
N LYS A 62 7.89 6.53 6.56
CA LYS A 62 7.78 5.16 6.05
C LYS A 62 6.41 4.86 5.46
N LEU A 63 5.37 5.36 6.09
CA LEU A 63 3.98 5.15 5.71
C LEU A 63 3.32 6.50 5.46
N LEU A 64 2.36 6.53 4.55
CA LEU A 64 1.53 7.69 4.26
C LEU A 64 0.06 7.35 4.50
N ALA A 65 -0.74 8.35 4.85
CA ALA A 65 -2.18 8.19 4.87
C ALA A 65 -2.69 7.83 3.47
N GLY A 66 -3.54 6.81 3.38
CA GLY A 66 -4.00 6.23 2.13
C GLY A 66 -3.20 5.01 1.66
N ASP A 67 -2.03 4.73 2.24
CA ASP A 67 -1.30 3.49 1.91
C ASP A 67 -2.12 2.26 2.34
N GLN A 68 -2.21 1.28 1.45
CA GLN A 68 -2.85 -0.01 1.74
C GLN A 68 -1.85 -0.99 2.33
N ILE A 69 -2.21 -1.61 3.45
CA ILE A 69 -1.41 -2.64 4.10
C ILE A 69 -1.82 -3.98 3.50
N LEU A 70 -0.96 -4.54 2.67
CA LEU A 70 -1.18 -5.86 2.07
C LEU A 70 -0.68 -6.99 2.99
N ALA A 71 0.45 -6.77 3.67
CA ALA A 71 1.06 -7.77 4.53
C ALA A 71 1.72 -7.14 5.76
N ILE A 72 1.72 -7.88 6.87
CA ILE A 72 2.42 -7.53 8.12
C ILE A 72 3.33 -8.70 8.49
N ASN A 73 4.62 -8.43 8.70
CA ASN A 73 5.61 -9.46 9.03
C ASN A 73 5.64 -10.65 8.04
N HIS A 74 5.45 -10.38 6.74
CA HIS A 74 5.33 -11.37 5.65
C HIS A 74 4.03 -12.19 5.65
N GLU A 75 3.08 -11.91 6.54
CA GLU A 75 1.76 -12.52 6.50
C GLU A 75 0.77 -11.62 5.78
N ASP A 76 0.03 -12.17 4.82
CA ASP A 76 -0.99 -11.43 4.08
C ASP A 76 -2.14 -11.04 5.00
N VAL A 77 -2.47 -9.75 5.01
CA VAL A 77 -3.56 -9.18 5.80
C VAL A 77 -4.61 -8.48 4.95
N SER A 78 -4.52 -8.62 3.62
CA SER A 78 -5.43 -7.96 2.68
C SER A 78 -6.90 -8.34 2.92
N ASP A 79 -7.14 -9.63 3.20
CA ASP A 79 -8.44 -10.18 3.58
C ASP A 79 -8.51 -10.65 5.05
N ALA A 80 -7.49 -10.37 5.86
CA ALA A 80 -7.48 -10.81 7.25
C ALA A 80 -8.49 -10.03 8.10
N PRO A 81 -9.14 -10.67 9.10
CA PRO A 81 -9.97 -9.95 10.06
C PRO A 81 -9.13 -9.04 10.95
N ARG A 82 -9.76 -8.01 11.51
CA ARG A 82 -9.13 -7.04 12.43
C ARG A 82 -8.38 -7.73 13.57
N GLU A 83 -8.95 -8.78 14.15
CA GLU A 83 -8.31 -9.51 15.25
C GLU A 83 -6.95 -10.06 14.84
N ARG A 84 -6.85 -10.65 13.64
CA ARG A 84 -5.60 -11.20 13.14
C ARG A 84 -4.54 -10.12 12.94
N VAL A 85 -4.94 -8.98 12.37
CA VAL A 85 -4.06 -7.81 12.20
C VAL A 85 -3.51 -7.36 13.55
N ILE A 86 -4.35 -7.31 14.59
CA ILE A 86 -3.93 -6.91 15.95
C ILE A 86 -2.92 -7.89 16.53
N GLU A 87 -3.11 -9.19 16.35
CA GLU A 87 -2.17 -10.21 16.82
C GLU A 87 -0.78 -10.05 16.18
N LEU A 88 -0.74 -9.69 14.89
CA LEU A 88 0.52 -9.52 14.14
C LEU A 88 1.31 -8.27 14.53
N VAL A 89 0.65 -7.24 15.04
CA VAL A 89 1.27 -5.98 15.50
C VAL A 89 1.39 -5.90 17.03
N ARG A 90 1.22 -7.02 17.75
CA ARG A 90 1.14 -6.99 19.21
C ARG A 90 2.45 -6.62 19.91
#